data_AF-A0A0C1F2I3-F1
#
_entry.id   AF-A0A0C1F2I3-F1
#
_cell.length_a   1.000
_cell.length_b   1.000
_cell.length_c   1.000
_cell.angle_alpha   90.00
_cell.angle_beta   90.00
_cell.angle_gamma   90.00
#
_symmetry.space_group_name_H-M   'P 1'
#
loop_
_entity.id
_entity.type
_entity.pdbx_description
1 polymer ?
#
loop_
_entity_poly.entity_id
_entity_poly.type
_entity_poly.pdbx_seq_one_letter_code
_entity_poly.pdbx_strand_id
1 'polypeptide(L)'
;MNQKYFLICFITAIMLSSCTDDSQYVPVISNKIAIGKLIFFDKNLSNPIGQACASCHAPETGFSDPLHRDISEGAVTGTFSNINSPNLAYNVFSPERTYNTTDETYIGGLFLNGRSPNLKEQLIHPFIGAVEMNNGTIANV
;
A
#
# COMPACT_ATOMS: atom_id res chain seq x y z
N MET A 1 48.10 -7.68 28.27
CA MET A 1 47.59 -7.41 26.91
C MET A 1 46.40 -6.46 27.04
N ASN A 2 46.52 -5.21 26.58
CA ASN A 2 45.62 -4.11 26.97
C ASN A 2 44.18 -4.33 26.46
N GLN A 3 43.22 -4.36 27.40
CA GLN A 3 41.77 -4.50 27.19
C GLN A 3 41.21 -3.56 26.11
N LYS A 4 41.85 -2.40 25.91
CA LYS A 4 41.52 -1.43 24.85
C LYS A 4 41.70 -2.00 23.44
N TYR A 5 42.74 -2.79 23.19
CA TYR A 5 42.96 -3.40 21.87
C TYR A 5 41.97 -4.54 21.60
N PHE A 6 41.57 -5.28 22.64
CA PHE A 6 40.55 -6.33 22.51
C PHE A 6 39.18 -5.73 22.14
N LEU A 7 38.80 -4.62 22.77
CA LEU A 7 37.56 -3.93 22.46
C LEU A 7 37.55 -3.33 21.04
N ILE A 8 38.66 -2.74 20.60
CA ILE A 8 38.80 -2.21 19.23
C ILE A 8 38.66 -3.34 18.21
N CYS A 9 39.38 -4.45 18.39
CA CYS A 9 39.28 -5.61 17.50
C CYS A 9 37.85 -6.18 17.43
N PHE A 10 37.16 -6.24 18.57
CA PHE A 10 35.79 -6.75 18.65
C PHE A 10 34.79 -5.85 17.90
N ILE A 11 34.90 -4.52 18.05
CA ILE A 11 34.04 -3.56 17.34
C ILE A 11 34.31 -3.60 15.83
N THR A 12 35.57 -3.67 15.39
CA THR A 12 35.89 -3.81 13.96
C THR A 12 35.36 -5.11 13.36
N ALA A 13 35.44 -6.23 14.10
CA ALA A 13 34.93 -7.52 13.64
C ALA A 13 33.40 -7.52 13.47
N ILE A 14 32.67 -6.82 14.36
CA ILE A 14 31.22 -6.63 14.23
C ILE A 14 30.88 -5.80 12.99
N MET A 15 31.59 -4.69 12.76
CA MET A 15 31.35 -3.82 11.60
C MET A 15 31.63 -4.51 10.25
N LEU A 16 32.61 -5.41 10.21
CA LEU A 16 32.95 -6.19 9.01
C LEU A 16 31.98 -7.35 8.72
N SER A 17 31.17 -7.76 9.71
CA SER A 17 30.21 -8.87 9.59
C SER A 17 28.80 -8.42 9.22
N SER A 18 28.54 -7.10 9.15
CA SER A 18 27.20 -6.55 8.84
C SER A 18 26.89 -6.45 7.34
N CYS A 19 27.83 -6.79 6.45
CA CYS A 19 27.54 -6.90 5.02
C CYS A 19 27.07 -8.32 4.71
N THR A 20 25.81 -8.63 5.01
CA THR A 20 25.14 -9.77 4.37
C THR A 20 24.86 -9.43 2.91
N ASP A 21 25.16 -10.37 2.02
CA ASP A 21 24.91 -10.27 0.59
C ASP A 21 23.39 -10.21 0.33
N ASP A 22 22.87 -9.06 -0.09
CA ASP A 22 21.46 -8.84 -0.50
C ASP A 22 21.09 -9.60 -1.80
N SER A 23 21.93 -10.54 -2.25
CA SER A 23 21.82 -11.24 -3.55
C SER A 23 20.63 -12.20 -3.70
N GLN A 24 19.71 -12.25 -2.73
CA GLN A 24 18.54 -13.13 -2.77
C GLN A 24 17.21 -12.38 -2.94
N TYR A 25 17.21 -11.14 -3.44
CA TYR A 25 15.97 -10.58 -3.99
C TYR A 25 15.69 -11.21 -5.36
N VAL A 26 14.92 -12.30 -5.36
CA VAL A 26 14.26 -12.78 -6.57
C VAL A 26 12.97 -11.98 -6.72
N PRO A 27 12.83 -11.10 -7.72
CA PRO A 27 11.58 -10.42 -7.96
C PRO A 27 10.51 -11.51 -8.15
N VAL A 28 9.46 -11.47 -7.33
CA VAL A 28 8.33 -12.37 -7.52
C VAL A 28 7.63 -11.94 -8.81
N ILE A 29 8.03 -12.51 -9.94
CA ILE A 29 7.35 -12.29 -11.22
C ILE A 29 6.32 -13.41 -11.35
N SER A 30 5.16 -13.18 -10.74
CA SER A 30 3.97 -13.97 -11.00
C SER A 30 3.11 -13.26 -12.03
N ASN A 31 2.47 -14.01 -12.94
CA ASN A 31 1.43 -13.47 -13.82
C ASN A 31 0.36 -12.68 -13.04
N LYS A 32 0.11 -13.05 -11.77
CA LYS A 32 -0.79 -12.30 -10.87
C LYS A 32 -0.32 -10.88 -10.58
N ILE A 33 0.99 -10.67 -10.40
CA ILE A 33 1.57 -9.34 -10.16
C ILE A 33 1.50 -8.50 -11.43
N ALA A 34 1.79 -9.11 -12.59
CA ALA A 34 1.64 -8.43 -13.88
C ALA A 34 0.19 -7.97 -14.12
N ILE A 35 -0.79 -8.86 -13.89
CA ILE A 35 -2.22 -8.51 -14.00
C ILE A 35 -2.63 -7.45 -12.98
N GLY A 36 -2.20 -7.58 -11.73
CA GLY A 36 -2.49 -6.58 -10.70
C GLY A 36 -1.94 -5.19 -11.06
N LYS A 37 -0.74 -5.14 -11.66
CA LYS A 37 -0.17 -3.90 -12.19
C LYS A 37 -1.02 -3.35 -13.33
N LEU A 38 -1.46 -4.18 -14.28
CA LEU A 38 -2.34 -3.72 -15.36
C LEU A 38 -3.63 -3.10 -14.80
N ILE A 39 -4.30 -3.78 -13.87
CA ILE A 39 -5.51 -3.28 -13.20
C ILE A 39 -5.25 -1.94 -12.50
N PHE A 40 -4.12 -1.81 -11.79
CA PHE A 40 -3.78 -0.59 -11.03
C PHE A 40 -3.69 0.67 -11.90
N PHE A 41 -3.30 0.52 -13.18
CA PHE A 41 -3.14 1.61 -14.14
C PHE A 41 -4.28 1.70 -15.18
N ASP A 42 -5.28 0.82 -15.12
CA ASP A 42 -6.37 0.79 -16.11
C ASP A 42 -7.43 1.86 -15.81
N LYS A 43 -7.55 2.84 -16.71
CA LYS A 43 -8.52 3.94 -16.62
C LYS A 43 -9.91 3.57 -17.10
N ASN A 44 -10.10 2.39 -17.68
CA ASN A 44 -11.40 1.90 -18.12
C ASN A 44 -12.25 1.35 -16.97
N LEU A 45 -11.68 1.22 -15.77
CA LEU A 45 -12.34 0.64 -14.60
C LEU A 45 -13.08 1.69 -13.75
N SER A 46 -13.37 2.87 -14.29
CA SER A 46 -14.15 3.92 -13.62
C SER A 46 -15.33 4.37 -14.46
N ASN A 47 -16.29 5.04 -13.81
CA ASN A 47 -17.42 5.66 -14.46
C ASN A 47 -17.63 7.11 -13.96
N PRO A 48 -17.41 8.13 -14.81
CA PRO A 48 -16.98 8.04 -16.20
C PRO A 48 -15.57 7.45 -16.34
N ILE A 49 -15.27 6.90 -17.52
CA ILE A 49 -13.95 6.36 -17.87
C ILE A 49 -12.90 7.47 -17.76
N GLY A 50 -11.76 7.18 -17.13
CA GLY A 50 -10.64 8.12 -17.05
C GLY A 50 -9.83 8.06 -15.75
N GLN A 51 -10.35 7.40 -14.71
CA GLN A 51 -9.70 7.28 -13.41
C GLN A 51 -9.24 5.83 -13.16
N ALA A 52 -7.97 5.67 -12.76
CA ALA A 52 -7.39 4.40 -12.34
C ALA A 52 -7.02 4.47 -10.85
N CYS A 53 -6.57 3.37 -10.24
CA CYS A 53 -6.01 3.41 -8.88
C CYS A 53 -4.84 4.41 -8.80
N ALA A 54 -3.99 4.41 -9.83
CA ALA A 54 -2.86 5.33 -9.96
C ALA A 54 -3.24 6.82 -10.05
N SER A 55 -4.50 7.18 -10.33
CA SER A 55 -4.94 8.58 -10.35
C SER A 55 -4.88 9.23 -8.95
N CYS A 56 -5.14 8.44 -7.90
CA CYS A 56 -5.08 8.88 -6.50
C CYS A 56 -3.88 8.30 -5.74
N HIS A 57 -3.22 7.29 -6.29
CA HIS A 57 -2.08 6.59 -5.68
C HIS A 57 -0.92 6.46 -6.66
N ALA A 58 -0.21 7.57 -6.90
CA ALA A 58 0.80 7.66 -7.95
C ALA A 58 2.19 7.17 -7.50
N PRO A 59 2.88 6.30 -8.25
CA PRO A 59 4.18 5.76 -7.86
C PRO A 59 5.24 6.82 -7.50
N GLU A 60 5.26 7.94 -8.23
CA GLU A 60 6.22 9.04 -8.08
C GLU A 60 6.12 9.76 -6.72
N THR A 61 4.98 9.65 -6.02
CA THR A 61 4.75 10.20 -4.69
C THR A 61 4.62 9.09 -3.63
N GLY A 62 5.22 7.93 -3.87
CA GLY A 62 5.15 6.78 -2.97
C GLY A 62 3.75 6.16 -2.89
N PHE A 63 2.98 6.25 -3.99
CA PHE A 63 1.58 5.81 -4.09
C PHE A 63 0.62 6.64 -3.23
N SER A 64 0.88 7.94 -3.07
CA SER A 64 -0.04 8.93 -2.50
C SER A 64 -0.68 9.78 -3.61
N ASP A 65 -1.52 10.76 -3.28
CA ASP A 65 -2.09 11.67 -4.29
C ASP A 65 -0.95 12.43 -5.02
N PRO A 66 -0.86 12.38 -6.36
CA PRO A 66 0.20 13.03 -7.13
C PRO A 66 0.22 14.56 -7.00
N LEU A 67 -0.91 15.17 -6.64
CA LEU A 67 -1.06 16.61 -6.44
C LEU A 67 -0.90 17.00 -4.96
N HIS A 68 -0.57 16.05 -4.07
CA HIS A 68 -0.45 16.27 -2.62
C HIS A 68 -1.67 16.94 -1.99
N ARG A 69 -2.87 16.64 -2.52
CA ARG A 69 -4.13 17.15 -1.97
C ARG A 69 -4.45 16.48 -0.65
N ASP A 70 -5.14 17.21 0.22
CA ASP A 70 -5.68 16.66 1.47
C ASP A 70 -6.68 15.53 1.19
N ILE A 71 -7.50 15.68 0.15
CA ILE A 71 -8.46 14.68 -0.35
C ILE A 71 -8.42 14.61 -1.88
N SER A 72 -8.48 13.39 -2.41
CA SER A 72 -8.45 13.13 -3.85
C SER A 72 -9.83 13.35 -4.47
N GLU A 73 -9.86 13.87 -5.69
CA GLU A 73 -11.09 13.98 -6.48
C GLU A 73 -11.49 12.61 -7.07
N GLY A 74 -12.79 12.34 -7.11
CA GLY A 74 -13.38 11.15 -7.72
C GLY A 74 -13.45 11.23 -9.25
N ALA A 75 -13.88 10.12 -9.87
CA ALA A 75 -14.03 10.01 -11.33
C ALA A 75 -15.11 10.97 -11.86
N VAL A 76 -16.13 11.25 -11.05
CA VAL A 76 -17.11 12.32 -11.33
C VAL A 76 -16.51 13.64 -10.86
N THR A 77 -16.28 14.56 -11.79
CA THR A 77 -15.73 15.90 -11.50
C THR A 77 -16.53 16.60 -10.40
N GLY A 78 -15.81 17.18 -9.43
CA GLY A 78 -16.38 17.88 -8.28
C GLY A 78 -16.79 16.96 -7.12
N THR A 79 -16.58 15.65 -7.23
CA THR A 79 -16.82 14.71 -6.12
C THR A 79 -15.54 14.41 -5.37
N PHE A 80 -15.62 14.30 -4.05
CA PHE A 80 -14.47 14.06 -3.20
C PHE A 80 -14.85 13.09 -2.08
N SER A 81 -13.88 12.25 -1.70
CA SER A 81 -13.96 11.51 -0.44
C SER A 81 -13.88 12.46 0.75
N ASN A 82 -14.29 11.99 1.93
CA ASN A 82 -14.14 12.72 3.19
C ASN A 82 -12.83 12.41 3.92
N ILE A 83 -11.93 11.65 3.28
CA ILE A 83 -10.68 11.20 3.87
C ILE A 83 -9.56 11.21 2.82
N ASN A 84 -8.34 11.47 3.28
CA ASN A 84 -7.13 11.42 2.46
C ASN A 84 -6.92 10.02 1.83
N SER A 85 -6.30 9.99 0.65
CA SER A 85 -5.76 8.76 0.04
C SER A 85 -4.36 8.48 0.61
N PRO A 86 -4.20 7.57 1.58
CA PRO A 86 -2.89 7.30 2.19
C PRO A 86 -1.93 6.67 1.19
N ASN A 87 -0.62 6.82 1.43
CA ASN A 87 0.39 6.11 0.63
C ASN A 87 0.20 4.58 0.70
N LEU A 88 0.50 3.87 -0.39
CA LEU A 88 0.34 2.41 -0.46
C LEU A 88 1.66 1.63 -0.35
N ALA A 89 2.82 2.29 -0.37
CA ALA A 89 4.13 1.65 -0.54
C ALA A 89 4.45 0.52 0.46
N TYR A 90 3.86 0.58 1.67
CA TYR A 90 4.09 -0.40 2.74
C TYR A 90 2.82 -1.12 3.19
N ASN A 91 1.69 -0.94 2.51
CA ASN A 91 0.41 -1.56 2.91
C ASN A 91 0.44 -3.09 2.91
N VAL A 92 1.34 -3.71 2.14
CA VAL A 92 1.55 -5.17 2.10
C VAL A 92 1.97 -5.74 3.46
N PHE A 93 2.54 -4.92 4.35
CA PHE A 93 2.96 -5.34 5.69
C PHE A 93 1.83 -5.24 6.72
N SER A 94 0.67 -4.67 6.37
CA SER A 94 -0.48 -4.71 7.26
C SER A 94 -1.03 -6.14 7.36
N PRO A 95 -1.12 -6.74 8.56
CA PRO A 95 -1.68 -8.08 8.70
C PRO A 95 -3.19 -8.06 8.44
N GLU A 96 -3.78 -9.25 8.23
CA GLU A 96 -5.23 -9.36 8.25
C GLU A 96 -5.79 -8.89 9.59
N ARG A 97 -6.95 -8.21 9.56
CA ARG A 97 -7.54 -7.67 10.78
C ARG A 97 -7.91 -8.80 11.74
N THR A 98 -7.31 -8.76 12.92
CA THR A 98 -7.57 -9.71 14.01
C THR A 98 -7.82 -8.97 15.32
N TYR A 99 -8.50 -9.61 16.26
CA TYR A 99 -8.63 -9.11 17.63
C TYR A 99 -7.60 -9.80 18.52
N ASN A 100 -6.70 -9.01 19.10
CA ASN A 100 -5.74 -9.47 20.07
C ASN A 100 -6.42 -9.52 21.45
N THR A 101 -6.58 -10.73 21.99
CA THR A 101 -7.22 -10.95 23.30
C THR A 101 -6.32 -10.64 24.48
N THR A 102 -5.01 -10.52 24.29
CA THR A 102 -4.07 -10.13 25.36
C THR A 102 -4.09 -8.63 25.57
N ASP A 103 -4.05 -7.87 24.48
CA ASP A 103 -4.03 -6.41 24.52
C ASP A 103 -5.43 -5.78 24.37
N GLU A 104 -6.47 -6.61 24.24
CA GLU A 104 -7.87 -6.21 24.04
C GLU A 104 -8.08 -5.18 22.91
N THR A 105 -7.33 -5.34 21.81
CA THR A 105 -7.29 -4.37 20.70
C THR A 105 -7.39 -5.05 19.35
N TYR A 106 -7.90 -4.34 18.35
CA TYR A 106 -7.82 -4.76 16.95
C TYR A 106 -6.44 -4.44 16.36
N ILE A 107 -5.87 -5.38 15.62
CA ILE A 107 -4.60 -5.23 14.90
C ILE A 107 -4.83 -5.53 13.42
N GLY A 108 -4.20 -4.74 12.55
CA GLY A 108 -4.22 -4.96 11.10
C GLY A 108 -5.47 -4.42 10.41
N GLY A 109 -5.70 -4.93 9.21
CA GLY A 109 -6.72 -4.42 8.30
C GLY A 109 -6.24 -3.22 7.48
N LEU A 110 -7.14 -2.69 6.67
CA LEU A 110 -6.90 -1.60 5.73
C LEU A 110 -8.01 -0.55 5.82
N PHE A 111 -7.75 0.59 5.18
CA PHE A 111 -8.36 1.89 5.43
C PHE A 111 -7.98 2.47 6.80
N LEU A 112 -8.02 3.80 6.92
CA LEU A 112 -7.64 4.50 8.15
C LEU A 112 -8.56 4.19 9.34
N ASN A 113 -9.78 3.72 9.09
CA ASN A 113 -10.70 3.23 10.11
C ASN A 113 -10.68 1.70 10.26
N GLY A 114 -9.75 1.03 9.58
CA GLY A 114 -9.59 -0.43 9.62
C GLY A 114 -10.80 -1.21 9.11
N ARG A 115 -11.75 -0.62 8.36
CA ARG A 115 -13.02 -1.29 7.98
C ARG A 115 -12.83 -2.50 7.08
N SER A 116 -11.72 -2.58 6.36
CA SER A 116 -11.40 -3.72 5.51
C SER A 116 -10.48 -4.70 6.24
N PRO A 117 -10.78 -6.01 6.28
CA PRO A 117 -9.91 -6.97 6.94
C PRO A 117 -8.63 -7.30 6.15
N ASN A 118 -8.64 -7.15 4.81
CA ASN A 118 -7.52 -7.51 3.95
C ASN A 118 -7.61 -6.83 2.58
N LEU A 119 -6.53 -6.92 1.78
CA LEU A 119 -6.43 -6.23 0.48
C LEU A 119 -7.49 -6.67 -0.53
N LYS A 120 -7.92 -7.93 -0.50
CA LYS A 120 -8.94 -8.45 -1.42
C LYS A 120 -10.29 -7.79 -1.19
N GLU A 121 -10.66 -7.60 0.08
CA GLU A 121 -11.89 -6.91 0.44
C GLU A 121 -11.77 -5.40 0.15
N GLN A 122 -10.63 -4.78 0.52
CA GLN A 122 -10.36 -3.36 0.32
C GLN A 122 -10.52 -2.93 -1.14
N LEU A 123 -10.02 -3.74 -2.07
CA LEU A 123 -10.02 -3.48 -3.51
C LEU A 123 -11.42 -3.19 -4.08
N ILE A 124 -12.47 -3.76 -3.48
CA ILE A 124 -13.84 -3.63 -4.00
C ILE A 124 -14.37 -2.21 -3.79
N HIS A 125 -14.03 -1.55 -2.67
CA HIS A 125 -14.66 -0.30 -2.27
C HIS A 125 -14.39 0.85 -3.25
N PRO A 126 -13.13 1.11 -3.71
CA PRO A 126 -12.87 2.18 -4.66
C PRO A 126 -13.62 2.04 -5.96
N PHE A 127 -13.75 0.79 -6.47
CA PHE A 127 -14.48 0.53 -7.70
C PHE A 127 -15.94 0.97 -7.62
N ILE A 128 -16.62 0.70 -6.51
CA ILE A 128 -18.06 0.98 -6.36
C ILE A 128 -18.35 2.32 -5.67
N GLY A 129 -17.34 2.93 -5.03
CA GLY A 129 -17.47 4.19 -4.31
C GLY A 129 -17.91 5.33 -5.24
N ALA A 130 -19.08 5.92 -4.97
CA ALA A 130 -19.68 6.94 -5.83
C ALA A 130 -18.83 8.23 -5.96
N VAL A 131 -17.98 8.50 -4.97
CA VAL A 131 -17.04 9.63 -4.95
C VAL A 131 -15.60 9.21 -5.25
N GLU A 132 -15.39 7.97 -5.71
CA GLU A 132 -14.10 7.38 -6.05
C GLU A 132 -14.10 6.93 -7.52
N MET A 133 -14.35 5.65 -7.86
CA MET A 133 -14.41 5.19 -9.26
C MET A 133 -15.84 5.01 -9.79
N ASN A 134 -16.86 5.04 -8.92
CA ASN A 134 -18.28 5.22 -9.25
C ASN A 134 -18.91 4.19 -10.22
N ASN A 135 -18.50 2.92 -10.18
CA ASN A 135 -19.14 1.88 -11.00
C ASN A 135 -20.50 1.40 -10.46
N GLY A 136 -20.88 1.81 -9.25
CA GLY A 136 -22.14 1.47 -8.57
C GLY A 136 -22.18 0.03 -8.03
N THR A 137 -21.84 -0.96 -8.85
CA THR A 137 -21.73 -2.37 -8.44
C THR A 137 -20.50 -3.04 -9.05
N ILE A 138 -20.03 -4.12 -8.44
CA ILE A 138 -18.87 -4.87 -8.96
C ILE A 138 -19.15 -5.55 -10.31
N ALA A 139 -20.43 -5.73 -10.69
CA ALA A 139 -20.81 -6.32 -11.98
C ALA A 139 -20.55 -5.36 -13.17
N ASN A 140 -20.32 -4.07 -12.89
CA ASN A 140 -20.06 -3.05 -13.89
C ASN A 140 -18.57 -2.72 -14.05
N VAL A 141 -17.69 -3.45 -13.33
CA VAL A 141 -16.24 -3.32 -13.34
C VAL A 141 -15.66 -4.41 -14.23
#